data_AF-A0A1H3I7H7-F1
#
_entry.id   AF-A0A1H3I7H7-F1
#
_cell.length_a   1.000
_cell.length_b   1.000
_cell.length_c   1.000
_cell.angle_alpha   90.00
_cell.angle_beta   90.00
_cell.angle_gamma   90.00
#
_symmetry.space_group_name_H-M   'P 1'
#
loop_
_entity.id
_entity.type
_entity.pdbx_description
1 polymer ?
#
loop_
_entity_poly.entity_id
_entity_poly.type
_entity_poly.pdbx_seq_one_letter_code
_entity_poly.pdbx_strand_id
1 'polypeptide(L)'
;MFPSEKARNRAMALQKSIPLIFKILAGTGCFIFILGLLLKINNYSMTGRVYTNINGVEHTSYSVFYPGTFIMIFGIGQFTIFLILLLIRKLLHTHKPKDDIAFPISSNYYTPFNLFNSVNTIDSKYLVTVNGNWIDVTYNFPMNSNYKLSSDGRLKYYKLYRINNNRTYDEIDCLFYSNANLSNNFNSNPNTTILAKHVKFGKFRYRFSNKTFNGQSYTIDTKNLTNYMRKWFAERGYSEN
;
A
#
# COMPACT_ATOMS: atom_id res chain seq x y z
N MET A 1 1.87 -17.19 11.42
CA MET A 1 1.02 -16.31 12.21
C MET A 1 0.50 -15.23 11.28
N PHE A 2 -0.78 -15.31 10.96
CA PHE A 2 -1.50 -14.36 10.11
C PHE A 2 -1.72 -13.03 10.85
N PRO A 3 -1.96 -11.92 10.14
CA PRO A 3 -2.14 -10.61 10.78
C PRO A 3 -3.42 -10.51 11.63
N SER A 4 -3.34 -9.71 12.70
CA SER A 4 -4.51 -9.41 13.53
C SER A 4 -5.59 -8.66 12.75
N GLU A 5 -6.85 -8.73 13.21
CA GLU A 5 -7.96 -8.03 12.55
C GLU A 5 -7.73 -6.52 12.46
N LYS A 6 -7.19 -5.91 13.53
CA LYS A 6 -6.80 -4.49 13.55
C LYS A 6 -5.79 -4.17 12.46
N ALA A 7 -4.81 -5.04 12.23
CA ALA A 7 -3.81 -4.87 11.16
C ALA A 7 -4.45 -4.99 9.76
N ARG A 8 -5.35 -5.96 9.56
CA ARG A 8 -6.07 -6.18 8.30
C ARG A 8 -6.94 -4.98 7.92
N ASN A 9 -7.74 -4.50 8.87
CA ASN A 9 -8.59 -3.32 8.68
C ASN A 9 -7.78 -2.06 8.38
N ARG A 10 -6.64 -1.85 9.06
CA ARG A 10 -5.74 -0.70 8.79
C ARG A 10 -5.15 -0.76 7.39
N ALA A 11 -4.69 -1.94 6.94
CA ALA A 11 -4.15 -2.12 5.59
C ALA A 11 -5.21 -1.80 4.52
N MET A 12 -6.45 -2.24 4.73
CA MET A 12 -7.57 -1.96 3.81
C MET A 12 -7.98 -0.49 3.79
N ALA A 13 -8.04 0.16 4.95
CA ALA A 13 -8.32 1.59 5.03
C ALA A 13 -7.25 2.42 4.28
N LEU A 14 -5.97 2.05 4.43
CA LEU A 14 -4.86 2.69 3.73
C LEU A 14 -4.98 2.51 2.21
N GLN A 15 -5.34 1.31 1.74
CA GLN A 15 -5.54 1.04 0.32
C GLN A 15 -6.66 1.91 -0.28
N LYS A 16 -7.79 2.03 0.42
CA LYS A 16 -8.94 2.83 -0.03
C LYS A 16 -8.67 4.34 0.03
N SER A 17 -7.85 4.82 0.97
CA SER A 17 -7.57 6.24 1.14
C SER A 17 -6.53 6.81 0.16
N ILE A 18 -5.61 5.99 -0.35
CA ILE A 18 -4.56 6.44 -1.27
C ILE A 18 -5.13 7.18 -2.51
N PRO A 19 -6.12 6.65 -3.27
CA PRO A 19 -6.71 7.37 -4.40
C PRO A 19 -7.40 8.67 -4.01
N LEU A 20 -8.00 8.74 -2.81
CA LEU A 20 -8.67 9.94 -2.31
C LEU A 20 -7.65 11.03 -1.98
N ILE A 21 -6.56 10.68 -1.28
CA ILE A 21 -5.45 11.58 -0.95
C ILE A 21 -4.86 12.16 -2.24
N PHE A 22 -4.71 11.34 -3.29
CA PHE A 22 -4.27 11.82 -4.61
C PHE A 22 -5.19 12.85 -5.23
N LYS A 23 -6.50 12.62 -5.20
CA LYS A 23 -7.49 13.56 -5.74
C LYS A 23 -7.50 14.87 -4.96
N ILE A 24 -7.40 14.81 -3.64
CA ILE A 24 -7.36 15.99 -2.77
C ILE A 24 -6.10 16.81 -3.06
N LEU A 25 -4.92 16.19 -3.07
CA LEU A 25 -3.65 16.87 -3.37
C LEU A 25 -3.65 17.56 -4.74
N ALA A 26 -4.19 16.88 -5.77
CA ALA A 26 -4.33 17.47 -7.10
C ALA A 26 -5.29 18.67 -7.10
N GLY A 27 -6.46 18.51 -6.47
CA GLY A 27 -7.48 19.54 -6.38
C GLY A 27 -7.00 20.78 -5.62
N THR A 28 -6.37 20.59 -4.46
CA THR A 28 -5.82 21.69 -3.66
C THR A 28 -4.69 22.40 -4.39
N GLY A 29 -3.80 21.66 -5.06
CA GLY A 29 -2.71 22.23 -5.84
C GLY A 29 -3.22 23.11 -6.99
N CYS A 30 -4.22 22.64 -7.75
CA CYS A 30 -4.86 23.43 -8.80
C CYS A 30 -5.54 24.69 -8.26
N PHE A 31 -6.27 24.56 -7.14
CA PHE A 31 -6.94 25.70 -6.52
C PHE A 31 -5.95 26.78 -6.07
N ILE A 32 -4.89 26.39 -5.37
CA ILE A 32 -3.83 27.30 -4.90
C ILE A 32 -3.14 27.98 -6.09
N PHE A 33 -2.87 27.23 -7.16
CA PHE A 33 -2.29 27.80 -8.38
C PHE A 33 -3.19 28.86 -9.02
N ILE A 34 -4.48 28.57 -9.20
CA ILE A 34 -5.46 29.51 -9.77
C ILE A 34 -5.58 30.76 -8.90
N LEU A 35 -5.64 30.59 -7.57
CA LEU A 35 -5.69 31.71 -6.63
C LEU A 35 -4.43 32.59 -6.74
N GLY A 36 -3.24 31.98 -6.80
CA GLY A 36 -1.97 32.69 -7.00
C GLY A 36 -1.93 33.44 -8.33
N LEU A 37 -2.43 32.82 -9.41
CA LEU A 37 -2.52 33.43 -10.73
C LEU A 37 -3.46 34.65 -10.72
N LEU A 38 -4.65 34.53 -10.11
CA LEU A 38 -5.61 35.63 -10.00
C LEU A 38 -5.02 36.81 -9.21
N LEU A 39 -4.38 36.54 -8.06
CA LEU A 39 -3.71 37.57 -7.26
C LEU A 39 -2.57 38.24 -8.04
N LYS A 40 -1.86 37.49 -8.88
CA LYS A 40 -0.77 38.01 -9.71
C LYS A 40 -1.29 38.87 -10.87
N ILE A 41 -2.32 38.41 -11.60
CA ILE A 41 -2.94 39.17 -12.71
C ILE A 41 -3.52 40.49 -12.19
N ASN A 42 -4.13 40.47 -11.00
CA ASN A 42 -4.70 41.66 -10.38
C ASN A 42 -3.64 42.56 -9.71
N ASN A 43 -2.34 42.26 -9.85
CA ASN A 43 -1.23 42.98 -9.22
C ASN A 43 -1.44 43.21 -7.71
N TYR A 44 -2.06 42.25 -7.03
CA TYR A 44 -2.30 42.36 -5.60
C TYR A 44 -0.96 42.42 -4.87
N SER A 45 -0.74 43.51 -4.17
CA SER A 45 0.47 43.75 -3.39
C SER A 45 0.09 44.14 -1.97
N MET A 46 0.91 43.70 -1.02
CA MET A 46 0.80 44.09 0.37
C MET A 46 2.00 44.97 0.69
N THR A 47 1.74 46.17 1.19
CA THR A 47 2.79 47.09 1.63
C THR A 47 2.98 46.97 3.14
N GLY A 48 4.18 46.57 3.56
CA GLY A 48 4.59 46.62 4.95
C GLY A 48 5.40 47.88 5.23
N ARG A 49 5.24 48.45 6.43
CA ARG A 49 6.18 49.46 6.95
C ARG A 49 7.23 48.76 7.77
N VAL A 50 8.49 49.02 7.46
CA VAL A 50 9.63 48.56 8.24
C VAL A 50 10.27 49.78 8.89
N TYR A 51 10.30 49.78 10.22
CA TYR A 51 10.93 50.81 11.02
C TYR A 51 12.34 50.34 11.37
N THR A 52 13.33 51.12 10.96
CA THR A 52 14.74 50.86 11.27
C THR A 52 15.32 52.09 11.95
N ASN A 53 15.89 51.92 13.14
CA ASN A 53 16.65 52.98 13.78
C ASN A 53 18.12 52.86 13.36
N ILE A 54 18.63 53.88 12.68
CA ILE A 54 20.04 53.97 12.28
C ILE A 54 20.59 55.24 12.92
N ASN A 55 21.58 55.09 13.79
CA ASN A 55 22.23 56.20 14.51
C ASN A 55 21.27 57.13 15.27
N GLY A 56 20.23 56.59 15.92
CA GLY A 56 19.28 57.37 16.71
C GLY A 56 18.21 58.09 15.89
N VAL A 57 18.22 57.96 14.57
CA VAL A 57 17.20 58.51 13.66
C VAL A 57 16.27 57.38 13.21
N GLU A 58 14.96 57.60 13.36
CA GLU A 58 13.95 56.67 12.87
C GLU A 58 13.81 56.79 11.34
N HIS A 59 14.18 55.72 10.65
CA HIS A 59 13.95 55.59 9.22
C HIS A 59 12.75 54.67 8.96
N THR A 60 11.79 55.15 8.19
CA THR A 60 10.67 54.35 7.70
C THR A 60 10.94 53.93 6.26
N SER A 61 10.96 52.63 6.01
CA SER A 61 11.00 52.06 4.65
C SER A 61 9.71 51.30 4.34
N TYR A 62 9.35 51.27 3.06
CA TYR A 62 8.18 50.54 2.57
C TYR A 62 8.65 49.28 1.84
N SER A 63 8.22 48.11 2.32
CA SER A 63 8.42 46.85 1.62
C SER A 63 7.15 46.49 0.87
N VAL A 64 7.29 46.07 -0.40
CA VAL A 64 6.16 45.62 -1.23
C VAL A 64 6.29 44.12 -1.42
N PHE A 65 5.28 43.37 -0.95
CA PHE A 65 5.19 41.92 -1.09
C PHE A 65 4.10 41.55 -2.10
N TYR A 66 4.44 40.69 -3.06
CA TYR A 66 3.51 40.19 -4.07
C TYR A 66 3.10 38.74 -3.74
N PRO A 67 2.06 38.52 -2.92
CA PRO A 67 1.67 37.18 -2.48
C PRO A 67 1.27 36.25 -3.63
N GLY A 68 0.78 36.81 -4.75
CA GLY A 68 0.39 36.03 -5.93
C GLY A 68 1.53 35.15 -6.46
N THR A 69 2.76 35.66 -6.54
CA THR A 69 3.92 34.89 -7.00
C THR A 69 4.28 33.76 -6.04
N PHE A 70 4.25 34.03 -4.73
CA PHE A 70 4.54 33.01 -3.70
C PHE A 70 3.49 31.89 -3.70
N ILE A 71 2.21 32.25 -3.71
CA ILE A 71 1.10 31.29 -3.73
C ILE A 71 1.13 30.45 -5.01
N MET A 72 1.44 31.07 -6.16
CA MET A 72 1.58 30.36 -7.43
C MET A 72 2.72 29.33 -7.40
N ILE A 73 3.88 29.67 -6.82
CA ILE A 73 5.01 28.73 -6.63
C ILE A 73 4.59 27.55 -5.75
N PHE A 74 3.87 27.79 -4.66
CA PHE A 74 3.35 26.73 -3.80
C PHE A 74 2.36 25.81 -4.55
N GLY A 75 1.48 26.36 -5.38
CA GLY A 75 0.56 25.58 -6.23
C GLY A 75 1.30 24.69 -7.23
N ILE A 76 2.32 25.22 -7.92
CA ILE A 76 3.20 24.46 -8.83
C ILE A 76 3.94 23.35 -8.07
N GLY A 77 4.42 23.64 -6.86
CA GLY A 77 5.09 22.66 -5.99
C GLY A 77 4.18 21.48 -5.62
N GLN A 78 2.94 21.75 -5.24
CA GLN A 78 1.97 20.67 -4.97
C GLN A 78 1.65 19.85 -6.22
N PHE A 79 1.50 20.51 -7.37
CA PHE A 79 1.23 19.84 -8.63
C PHE A 79 2.40 18.95 -9.10
N THR A 80 3.64 19.39 -8.91
CA THR A 80 4.84 18.59 -9.18
C THR A 80 4.96 17.39 -8.24
N ILE A 81 4.67 17.54 -6.95
CA ILE A 81 4.57 16.42 -6.00
C ILE A 81 3.51 15.41 -6.45
N PHE A 82 2.34 15.89 -6.87
CA PHE A 82 1.29 15.04 -7.43
C PHE A 82 1.77 14.27 -8.67
N LEU A 83 2.43 14.93 -9.63
CA LEU A 83 2.99 14.28 -10.82
C LEU A 83 4.04 13.22 -10.47
N ILE A 84 4.96 13.53 -9.55
CA ILE A 84 5.98 12.58 -9.07
C ILE A 84 5.30 11.35 -8.47
N LEU A 85 4.30 11.54 -7.61
CA LEU A 85 3.60 10.43 -7.01
C LEU A 85 2.74 9.65 -8.02
N LEU A 86 2.20 10.30 -9.06
CA LEU A 86 1.49 9.64 -10.16
C LEU A 86 2.45 8.80 -11.00
N LEU A 87 3.67 9.29 -11.25
CA LEU A 87 4.75 8.54 -11.89
C LEU A 87 5.18 7.35 -11.03
N ILE A 88 5.40 7.53 -9.73
CA ILE A 88 5.69 6.44 -8.78
C ILE A 88 4.55 5.42 -8.80
N ARG A 89 3.30 5.88 -8.75
CA ARG A 89 2.13 5.02 -8.88
C ARG A 89 2.15 4.27 -10.20
N LYS A 90 2.40 4.94 -11.33
CA LYS A 90 2.46 4.30 -12.65
C LYS A 90 3.58 3.27 -12.70
N LEU A 91 4.75 3.53 -12.13
CA LEU A 91 5.89 2.61 -12.06
C LEU A 91 5.62 1.42 -11.13
N LEU A 92 4.93 1.63 -10.01
CA LEU A 92 4.49 0.57 -9.10
C LEU A 92 3.32 -0.26 -9.67
N HIS A 93 2.44 0.37 -10.46
CA HIS A 93 1.28 -0.25 -11.10
C HIS A 93 1.52 -0.68 -12.55
N THR A 94 2.69 -0.43 -13.16
CA THR A 94 3.07 -1.04 -14.45
C THR A 94 3.25 -2.55 -14.35
N HIS A 95 3.23 -3.09 -13.14
CA HIS A 95 2.93 -4.50 -12.87
C HIS A 95 1.42 -4.75 -12.65
N LYS A 96 0.51 -4.07 -13.36
CA LYS A 96 -0.73 -4.72 -13.77
C LYS A 96 -0.34 -5.58 -14.97
N PRO A 97 -0.14 -6.89 -14.81
CA PRO A 97 0.22 -7.75 -15.92
C PRO A 97 -0.89 -7.61 -16.95
N LYS A 98 -0.49 -7.64 -18.22
CA LYS A 98 -1.37 -7.87 -19.38
C LYS A 98 -2.21 -9.16 -19.29
N ASP A 99 -2.17 -9.86 -18.16
CA ASP A 99 -2.64 -11.23 -17.95
C ASP A 99 -3.53 -11.33 -16.69
N ASP A 100 -4.25 -10.27 -16.32
CA ASP A 100 -5.39 -10.39 -15.40
C ASP A 100 -6.45 -11.25 -16.12
N ILE A 101 -6.42 -12.55 -15.85
CA ILE A 101 -7.37 -13.50 -16.43
C ILE A 101 -8.72 -13.22 -15.78
N ALA A 102 -9.67 -12.70 -16.57
CA ALA A 102 -11.05 -12.63 -16.15
C ALA A 102 -11.62 -14.05 -16.13
N PHE A 103 -12.04 -14.53 -14.97
CA PHE A 103 -12.73 -15.81 -14.84
C PHE A 103 -14.24 -15.55 -14.88
N PRO A 104 -15.01 -16.30 -15.69
CA PRO A 104 -16.46 -16.18 -15.70
C PRO A 104 -17.00 -16.56 -14.32
N ILE A 105 -17.90 -15.73 -13.79
CA ILE A 105 -18.50 -15.94 -12.48
C ILE A 105 -19.53 -17.07 -12.61
N SER A 106 -19.40 -18.09 -11.78
CA SER A 106 -20.36 -19.20 -11.70
C SER A 106 -21.76 -18.69 -11.37
N SER A 107 -22.76 -19.27 -12.03
CA SER A 107 -24.18 -19.07 -11.70
C SER A 107 -24.58 -19.78 -10.40
N ASN A 108 -23.77 -20.72 -9.90
CA ASN A 108 -23.98 -21.39 -8.63
C ASN A 108 -23.25 -20.64 -7.52
N TYR A 109 -24.00 -19.77 -6.83
CA TYR A 109 -23.45 -18.86 -5.82
C TYR A 109 -23.36 -19.53 -4.45
N TYR A 110 -22.19 -19.42 -3.83
CA TYR A 110 -22.00 -19.83 -2.45
C TYR A 110 -22.51 -18.74 -1.51
N THR A 111 -23.19 -19.13 -0.45
CA THR A 111 -23.39 -18.25 0.70
C THR A 111 -22.04 -18.02 1.40
N PRO A 112 -21.87 -16.92 2.18
CA PRO A 112 -20.61 -16.71 2.93
C PRO A 112 -20.22 -17.92 3.79
N PHE A 113 -21.19 -18.58 4.42
CA PHE A 113 -20.97 -19.80 5.19
C PHE A 113 -20.38 -20.94 4.32
N ASN A 114 -20.98 -21.22 3.17
CA ASN A 114 -20.50 -22.25 2.25
C ASN A 114 -19.13 -21.88 1.67
N LEU A 115 -18.89 -20.60 1.39
CA LEU A 115 -17.61 -20.09 0.92
C LEU A 115 -16.50 -20.41 1.92
N PHE A 116 -16.68 -20.05 3.20
CA PHE A 116 -15.69 -20.29 4.24
C PHE A 116 -15.45 -21.78 4.50
N ASN A 117 -16.49 -22.61 4.48
CA ASN A 117 -16.32 -24.07 4.61
C ASN A 117 -15.55 -24.67 3.42
N SER A 118 -15.71 -24.09 2.23
CA SER A 118 -15.03 -24.57 1.03
C SER A 118 -13.54 -24.24 0.98
N VAL A 119 -13.02 -23.44 1.91
CA VAL A 119 -11.58 -23.09 1.99
C VAL A 119 -10.69 -24.34 2.07
N ASN A 120 -11.20 -25.43 2.63
CA ASN A 120 -10.49 -26.72 2.70
C ASN A 120 -10.22 -27.35 1.32
N THR A 121 -10.88 -26.87 0.26
CA THR A 121 -10.65 -27.29 -1.13
C THR A 121 -9.49 -26.55 -1.81
N ILE A 122 -8.91 -25.55 -1.13
CA ILE A 122 -7.75 -24.82 -1.65
C ILE A 122 -6.54 -25.76 -1.68
N ASP A 123 -5.78 -25.69 -2.78
CA ASP A 123 -4.60 -26.50 -3.06
C ASP A 123 -3.62 -26.49 -1.88
N SER A 124 -3.14 -27.68 -1.50
CA SER A 124 -2.27 -27.90 -0.34
C SER A 124 -0.94 -27.15 -0.40
N LYS A 125 -0.55 -26.64 -1.59
CA LYS A 125 0.57 -25.70 -1.75
C LYS A 125 0.33 -24.34 -1.09
N TYR A 126 -0.88 -24.06 -0.60
CA TYR A 126 -1.24 -22.85 0.11
C TYR A 126 -1.71 -23.15 1.54
N LEU A 127 -1.34 -22.28 2.47
CA LEU A 127 -1.91 -22.24 3.82
C LEU A 127 -2.99 -21.17 3.84
N VAL A 128 -4.16 -21.55 4.35
CA VAL A 128 -5.31 -20.66 4.44
C VAL A 128 -5.81 -20.60 5.87
N THR A 129 -6.26 -19.43 6.30
CA THR A 129 -7.02 -19.28 7.55
C THR A 129 -8.24 -18.42 7.29
N VAL A 130 -9.32 -18.74 7.99
CA VAL A 130 -10.55 -17.95 7.98
C VAL A 130 -10.67 -17.25 9.32
N ASN A 131 -10.84 -15.93 9.29
CA ASN A 131 -10.87 -15.10 10.48
C ASN A 131 -12.01 -14.08 10.36
N GLY A 132 -13.22 -14.48 10.77
CA GLY A 132 -14.44 -13.71 10.54
C GLY A 132 -14.73 -13.62 9.04
N ASN A 133 -14.89 -12.40 8.52
CA ASN A 133 -15.18 -12.18 7.08
C ASN A 133 -13.92 -12.16 6.21
N TRP A 134 -12.81 -12.71 6.70
CA TRP A 134 -11.53 -12.69 6.00
C TRP A 134 -11.05 -14.09 5.67
N ILE A 135 -10.48 -14.21 4.48
CA ILE A 135 -9.70 -15.37 4.06
C ILE A 135 -8.27 -14.89 3.86
N ASP A 136 -7.35 -15.37 4.68
CA ASP A 136 -5.94 -15.00 4.59
C ASP A 136 -5.17 -16.19 4.00
N VAL A 137 -4.42 -15.97 2.92
CA VAL A 137 -3.72 -17.01 2.16
C VAL A 137 -2.22 -16.72 2.07
N THR A 138 -1.40 -17.74 2.24
CA THR A 138 0.06 -17.71 1.99
C THR A 138 0.51 -19.01 1.34
N TYR A 139 1.72 -19.04 0.79
CA TYR A 139 2.33 -20.29 0.33
C TYR A 139 2.63 -21.23 1.51
N ASN A 140 2.29 -22.50 1.33
CA ASN A 140 2.67 -23.60 2.19
C ASN A 140 4.08 -24.04 1.81
N PHE A 141 5.09 -23.33 2.33
CA PHE A 141 6.46 -23.83 2.26
C PHE A 141 6.58 -25.08 3.14
N PRO A 142 7.42 -26.07 2.80
CA PRO A 142 7.67 -27.20 3.68
C PRO A 142 8.10 -26.69 5.06
N MET A 143 7.15 -26.68 5.99
CA MET A 143 7.26 -26.19 7.37
C MET A 143 8.09 -27.13 8.26
N ASN A 144 8.77 -28.12 7.68
CA ASN A 144 9.38 -29.22 8.42
C ASN A 144 10.89 -29.11 8.61
N SER A 145 11.45 -27.90 8.57
CA SER A 145 12.63 -27.72 9.39
C SER A 145 12.74 -26.31 9.94
N ASN A 146 13.45 -26.23 11.05
CA ASN A 146 13.94 -25.00 11.65
C ASN A 146 14.86 -24.24 10.68
N TYR A 147 14.29 -23.65 9.63
CA TYR A 147 15.03 -22.90 8.63
C TYR A 147 15.08 -21.43 9.03
N LYS A 148 16.24 -20.97 9.49
CA LYS A 148 16.54 -19.54 9.60
C LYS A 148 16.67 -18.97 8.19
N LEU A 149 15.84 -17.99 7.82
CA LEU A 149 16.21 -17.08 6.73
C LEU A 149 17.55 -16.45 7.12
N SER A 150 18.47 -16.31 6.15
CA SER A 150 19.80 -15.78 6.39
C SER A 150 19.73 -14.43 7.13
N SER A 151 20.30 -14.45 8.34
CA SER A 151 20.74 -13.35 9.22
C SER A 151 19.93 -12.08 9.48
N ASP A 152 18.92 -11.62 8.72
CA ASP A 152 18.36 -10.26 9.01
C ASP A 152 16.84 -10.09 9.03
N GLY A 153 16.04 -11.07 8.66
CA GLY A 153 14.59 -10.97 8.88
C GLY A 153 13.76 -12.11 8.36
N ARG A 154 12.59 -12.33 8.98
CA ARG A 154 11.55 -13.23 8.47
C ARG A 154 10.63 -12.40 7.58
N LEU A 155 10.76 -12.57 6.27
CA LEU A 155 9.86 -11.97 5.29
C LEU A 155 8.70 -12.93 5.01
N LYS A 156 7.46 -12.51 5.24
CA LYS A 156 6.25 -13.31 5.03
C LYS A 156 5.30 -12.55 4.11
N TYR A 157 4.80 -13.23 3.09
CA TYR A 157 3.81 -12.68 2.18
C TYR A 157 2.45 -13.27 2.50
N TYR A 158 1.43 -12.42 2.59
CA TYR A 158 0.05 -12.81 2.76
C TYR A 158 -0.81 -12.10 1.72
N LYS A 159 -1.75 -12.83 1.15
CA LYS A 159 -2.85 -12.26 0.38
C LYS A 159 -4.11 -12.35 1.23
N LEU A 160 -4.74 -11.20 1.47
CA LEU A 160 -5.90 -11.06 2.33
C LEU A 160 -7.12 -10.76 1.47
N TYR A 161 -8.20 -11.50 1.70
CA TYR A 161 -9.48 -11.31 1.03
C TYR A 161 -10.54 -10.98 2.05
N ARG A 162 -11.19 -9.83 1.94
CA ARG A 162 -12.37 -9.50 2.75
C ARG A 162 -13.62 -9.77 1.95
N ILE A 163 -14.47 -10.64 2.48
CA ILE A 163 -15.75 -10.98 1.86
C ILE A 163 -16.79 -9.93 2.22
N ASN A 164 -17.46 -9.40 1.20
CA ASN A 164 -18.56 -8.46 1.34
C ASN A 164 -19.91 -9.18 1.18
N ASN A 165 -20.97 -8.59 1.73
CA ASN A 165 -22.30 -9.21 1.73
C ASN A 165 -22.95 -9.28 0.33
N ASN A 166 -22.47 -8.49 -0.63
CA ASN A 166 -22.96 -8.40 -2.00
C ASN A 166 -22.23 -9.34 -2.98
N ARG A 167 -21.67 -10.45 -2.48
CA ARG A 167 -20.92 -11.44 -3.29
C ARG A 167 -19.68 -10.87 -3.98
N THR A 168 -19.13 -9.79 -3.44
CA THR A 168 -17.84 -9.27 -3.86
C THR A 168 -16.79 -9.51 -2.78
N TYR A 169 -15.52 -9.36 -3.15
CA TYR A 169 -14.43 -9.34 -2.18
C TYR A 169 -13.45 -8.22 -2.50
N ASP A 170 -12.86 -7.66 -1.45
CA ASP A 170 -11.72 -6.75 -1.56
C ASP A 170 -10.41 -7.57 -1.40
N GLU A 171 -9.42 -7.34 -2.26
CA GLU A 171 -8.13 -8.05 -2.26
C GLU A 171 -6.97 -7.13 -1.83
N ILE A 172 -6.09 -7.66 -0.96
CA ILE A 172 -4.90 -6.95 -0.46
C ILE A 172 -3.68 -7.85 -0.40
N ASP A 173 -2.57 -7.37 -0.95
CA ASP A 173 -1.25 -7.95 -0.77
C ASP A 173 -0.53 -7.32 0.43
N CYS A 174 -0.05 -8.15 1.35
CA CYS A 174 0.71 -7.71 2.51
C CYS A 174 2.07 -8.40 2.58
N LEU A 175 3.11 -7.60 2.67
CA LEU A 175 4.48 -8.07 2.89
C LEU A 175 4.90 -7.71 4.31
N PHE A 176 5.08 -8.72 5.15
CA PHE A 176 5.54 -8.56 6.52
C PHE A 176 7.03 -8.81 6.57
N TYR A 177 7.75 -7.86 7.15
CA TYR A 177 9.14 -8.01 7.48
C TYR A 177 9.27 -8.01 9.00
N SER A 178 9.81 -9.09 9.56
CA SER A 178 10.14 -9.16 10.98
C SER A 178 11.65 -9.21 11.08
N ASN A 179 12.28 -8.12 11.54
CA ASN A 179 13.69 -8.17 11.96
C ASN A 179 13.81 -9.24 13.05
N ALA A 180 14.64 -10.24 12.82
CA ALA A 180 14.84 -11.34 13.73
C ALA A 180 16.15 -11.18 14.51
N ASN A 181 16.38 -10.00 15.10
CA ASN A 181 17.35 -9.88 16.19
C ASN A 181 16.68 -10.31 17.50
N LEU A 182 16.47 -11.63 17.63
CA LEU A 182 16.21 -12.27 18.90
C LEU A 182 17.56 -12.47 19.61
N SER A 183 18.11 -11.40 20.17
CA SER A 183 18.99 -11.56 21.33
C SER A 183 18.12 -11.97 22.52
N ASN A 184 18.58 -12.97 23.27
CA ASN A 184 17.90 -13.77 24.31
C ASN A 184 17.23 -13.03 25.49
N ASN A 185 16.85 -11.77 25.39
CA ASN A 185 16.20 -11.06 26.49
C ASN A 185 14.76 -10.67 26.16
N PHE A 186 13.89 -11.21 27.00
CA PHE A 186 12.50 -10.87 27.29
C PHE A 186 12.04 -9.45 26.87
N ASN A 187 10.79 -9.38 26.42
CA ASN A 187 9.93 -8.19 26.38
C ASN A 187 10.14 -7.15 25.26
N SER A 188 10.61 -7.51 24.08
CA SER A 188 10.45 -6.62 22.91
C SER A 188 9.30 -7.09 22.02
N ASN A 189 8.19 -6.36 22.10
CA ASN A 189 7.07 -6.44 21.17
C ASN A 189 7.66 -6.32 19.74
N PRO A 190 7.58 -7.35 18.88
CA PRO A 190 8.21 -7.27 17.57
C PRO A 190 7.49 -6.16 16.81
N ASN A 191 8.21 -5.06 16.56
CA ASN A 191 7.81 -4.00 15.63
C ASN A 191 7.67 -4.65 14.25
N THR A 192 6.51 -5.24 14.02
CA THR A 192 6.08 -5.81 12.76
C THR A 192 5.74 -4.63 11.89
N THR A 193 6.76 -4.10 11.22
CA THR A 193 6.55 -3.05 10.23
C THR A 193 5.80 -3.69 9.07
N ILE A 194 4.50 -3.44 9.02
CA ILE A 194 3.65 -3.85 7.91
C ILE A 194 4.02 -2.96 6.73
N LEU A 195 4.91 -3.45 5.88
CA LEU A 195 5.06 -2.89 4.55
C LEU A 195 3.91 -3.42 3.70
N ALA A 196 2.73 -2.80 3.86
CA ALA A 196 1.59 -2.99 2.97
C ALA A 196 1.98 -2.41 1.60
N LYS A 197 2.82 -3.15 0.86
CA LYS A 197 3.17 -2.82 -0.51
C LYS A 197 2.12 -3.47 -1.39
N HIS A 198 1.47 -2.63 -2.19
CA HIS A 198 0.59 -3.00 -3.28
C HIS A 198 1.37 -3.73 -4.38
N VAL A 199 1.81 -4.95 -4.10
CA VAL A 199 2.50 -5.81 -5.06
C VAL A 199 1.49 -6.80 -5.59
N LYS A 200 0.54 -6.32 -6.42
CA LYS A 200 -0.40 -7.21 -7.13
C LYS A 200 0.36 -8.34 -7.82
N PHE A 201 1.58 -8.04 -8.31
CA PHE A 201 2.47 -8.97 -8.97
C PHE A 201 3.92 -8.66 -8.61
N GLY A 202 4.63 -9.62 -8.03
CA GLY A 202 6.02 -9.49 -7.63
C GLY A 202 6.72 -10.83 -7.62
N LYS A 203 7.97 -10.83 -8.09
CA LYS A 203 8.89 -11.96 -7.95
C LYS A 203 9.81 -11.72 -6.77
N PHE A 204 9.61 -12.46 -5.69
CA PHE A 204 10.44 -12.35 -4.50
C PHE A 204 11.44 -13.50 -4.47
N ARG A 205 12.74 -13.18 -4.54
CA ARG A 205 13.80 -14.18 -4.35
C ARG A 205 14.08 -14.34 -2.87
N TYR A 206 13.78 -15.52 -2.34
CA TYR A 206 14.18 -15.96 -1.02
C TYR A 206 15.49 -16.72 -1.16
N ARG A 207 16.44 -16.49 -0.26
CA ARG A 207 17.63 -17.34 -0.12
C ARG A 207 17.56 -18.00 1.25
N PHE A 208 17.48 -19.32 1.28
CA PHE A 208 17.52 -20.08 2.52
C PHE A 208 18.96 -20.52 2.72
N SER A 209 19.64 -20.06 3.77
CA SER A 209 20.94 -20.62 4.13
C SER A 209 20.74 -21.61 5.27
N ASN A 210 21.09 -22.87 5.05
CA ASN A 210 21.30 -23.80 6.15
C ASN A 210 22.81 -24.02 6.32
N LYS A 211 23.30 -24.20 7.55
CA LYS A 211 24.73 -24.42 7.82
C LYS A 211 25.29 -25.67 7.13
N THR A 212 24.42 -26.56 6.68
CA THR A 212 24.74 -27.88 6.10
C THR A 212 24.38 -28.03 4.62
N PHE A 213 23.67 -27.09 4.00
CA PHE A 213 23.29 -27.20 2.57
C PHE A 213 23.39 -25.85 1.87
N ASN A 214 24.05 -25.88 0.70
CA ASN A 214 24.15 -24.76 -0.24
C ASN A 214 22.79 -24.09 -0.41
N GLY A 215 22.75 -22.78 -0.15
CA GLY A 215 21.50 -22.09 0.04
C GLY A 215 20.61 -22.11 -1.20
N GLN A 216 19.45 -22.76 -1.09
CA GLN A 216 18.47 -22.81 -2.18
C GLN A 216 17.75 -21.47 -2.28
N SER A 217 17.63 -20.96 -3.51
CA SER A 217 16.88 -19.75 -3.78
C SER A 217 15.51 -20.07 -4.38
N TYR A 218 14.44 -19.54 -3.78
CA TYR A 218 13.08 -19.74 -4.27
C TYR A 218 12.54 -18.41 -4.75
N THR A 219 11.88 -18.40 -5.90
CA THR A 219 11.19 -17.22 -6.41
C THR A 219 9.70 -17.40 -6.18
N ILE A 220 9.10 -16.58 -5.30
CA ILE A 220 7.63 -16.51 -5.20
C ILE A 220 7.16 -15.63 -6.34
N ASP A 221 6.31 -16.18 -7.21
CA ASP A 221 5.53 -15.41 -8.17
C ASP A 221 4.11 -15.25 -7.65
N THR A 222 3.79 -14.06 -7.11
CA THR A 222 2.46 -13.79 -6.53
C THR A 222 1.33 -13.89 -7.55
N LYS A 223 1.64 -13.84 -8.86
CA LYS A 223 0.67 -14.00 -9.96
C LYS A 223 -0.11 -15.32 -9.86
N ASN A 224 0.60 -16.40 -9.55
CA ASN A 224 0.02 -17.73 -9.52
C ASN A 224 -1.00 -17.84 -8.39
N LEU A 225 -0.69 -17.30 -7.21
CA LEU A 225 -1.63 -17.26 -6.09
C LEU A 225 -2.85 -16.38 -6.42
N THR A 226 -2.62 -15.18 -6.96
CA THR A 226 -3.69 -14.25 -7.35
C THR A 226 -4.66 -14.92 -8.31
N ASN A 227 -4.15 -15.48 -9.42
CA ASN A 227 -4.99 -16.10 -10.44
C ASN A 227 -5.71 -17.35 -9.92
N TYR A 228 -5.03 -18.17 -9.11
CA TYR A 228 -5.64 -19.33 -8.49
C TYR A 228 -6.84 -18.94 -7.62
N MET A 229 -6.65 -17.97 -6.73
CA MET A 229 -7.70 -17.55 -5.80
C MET A 229 -8.84 -16.81 -6.51
N ARG A 230 -8.54 -15.96 -7.51
CA ARG A 230 -9.57 -15.31 -8.34
C ARG A 230 -10.43 -16.33 -9.07
N LYS A 231 -9.82 -17.39 -9.63
CA LYS A 231 -10.55 -18.51 -10.22
C LYS A 231 -11.42 -19.21 -9.16
N TRP A 232 -10.83 -19.52 -8.00
CA TRP A 232 -11.53 -20.18 -6.89
C TRP A 232 -12.75 -19.39 -6.39
N PHE A 233 -12.64 -18.06 -6.32
CA PHE A 233 -13.76 -17.17 -5.99
C PHE A 233 -14.81 -17.14 -7.11
N ALA A 234 -14.39 -16.99 -8.37
CA ALA A 234 -15.30 -16.95 -9.51
C ALA A 234 -16.12 -18.24 -9.64
N GLU A 235 -15.51 -19.40 -9.44
CA GLU A 235 -16.18 -20.72 -9.43
C GLU A 235 -17.26 -20.83 -8.33
N ARG A 236 -17.15 -20.02 -7.27
CA ARG A 236 -18.09 -19.96 -6.14
C ARG A 236 -19.04 -18.77 -6.22
N GLY A 237 -19.00 -18.03 -7.32
CA GLY A 237 -19.93 -16.94 -7.59
C GLY A 237 -19.52 -15.58 -7.00
N TYR A 238 -18.25 -15.36 -6.71
CA TYR A 238 -17.73 -14.11 -6.14
C TYR A 238 -16.84 -13.33 -7.13
N SER A 239 -16.88 -12.00 -7.08
CA SER A 239 -16.06 -11.11 -7.91
C SER A 239 -15.21 -10.12 -7.10
N GLU A 240 -14.05 -9.71 -7.64
CA GLU A 240 -13.27 -8.60 -7.06
C GLU A 240 -14.05 -7.29 -7.20
N ASN A 241 -13.98 -6.45 -6.18
CA ASN A 241 -14.59 -5.10 -6.13
C ASN A 241 -13.61 -4.00 -6.59
#